data_AF-A0A9X4XS09-F1
#
_entry.id   AF-A0A9X4XS09-F1
#
_cell.length_a   1.000
_cell.length_b   1.000
_cell.length_c   1.000
_cell.angle_alpha   90.00
_cell.angle_beta   90.00
_cell.angle_gamma   90.00
#
_symmetry.space_group_name_H-M   'P 1'
#
loop_
_entity.id
_entity.type
_entity.pdbx_description
1 polymer ?
#
loop_
_entity_poly.entity_id
_entity_poly.type
_entity_poly.pdbx_seq_one_letter_code
_entity_poly.pdbx_strand_id
1 'polypeptide(L)'
;MRPTRRIALHLDGGIYAQWTRAEIHRDIGELSGSFRLELRDPEASAASWPYASLIEAAASPAPGLAVTVTIDDEPVLIGWVDDVEPEAGEDGIRVSIAGRDKTGDLIDCAAQPKGPSEFKALKLDALVRKLVAPFGLSVRAEVDVGEKFDRAVIDAGETVRSAIEKWARQRAVLVTSDGVGGIVLTRSGRTRGPGDLIFPGNVIRSLGHLSWRERFSDYYVQSQAEKAAKLDRTAAPLDATAAPKSEPVKPDKAAEEAGVVITGHRRDAAVTRWRPTVSPSRSATYKAPAKTVAEWMARGAKAKSRRIEHTVKGYRGASGGLWRPNQLVFVRDTFVGLNRDMLIAGVVYAYDEREGETTRLSLVGAQAYDLIAEADGSDEKDKPLDRTASPL
;
A
#
# COMPACT_ATOMS: atom_id res chain seq x y z
N MET A 1 23.97 18.52 22.71
CA MET A 1 23.50 19.26 21.52
C MET A 1 22.25 20.02 21.89
N ARG A 2 21.95 21.18 21.28
CA ARG A 2 20.62 21.80 21.46
C ARG A 2 19.59 20.91 20.74
N PRO A 3 18.41 20.64 21.33
CA PRO A 3 17.34 19.90 20.66
C PRO A 3 16.99 20.54 19.32
N THR A 4 16.69 19.74 18.29
CA THR A 4 16.19 20.29 17.04
C THR A 4 14.86 20.99 17.28
N ARG A 5 14.68 22.15 16.67
CA ARG A 5 13.39 22.87 16.59
C ARG A 5 12.75 22.78 15.21
N ARG A 6 13.35 21.99 14.31
CA ARG A 6 12.91 21.88 12.92
C ARG A 6 11.67 21.01 12.77
N ILE A 7 11.53 20.00 13.63
CA ILE A 7 10.30 19.22 13.77
C ILE A 7 9.44 19.88 14.85
N ALA A 8 8.23 20.31 14.49
CA ALA A 8 7.28 20.85 15.44
C ALA A 8 5.90 20.17 15.31
N LEU A 9 5.31 19.90 16.46
CA LEU A 9 3.98 19.36 16.64
C LEU A 9 3.05 20.48 17.12
N HIS A 10 2.01 20.76 16.34
CA HIS A 10 1.02 21.77 16.65
C HIS A 10 -0.24 21.08 17.17
N LEU A 11 -0.62 21.37 18.42
CA LEU A 11 -1.76 20.79 19.15
C LEU A 11 -2.55 21.89 19.83
N ASP A 12 -3.83 22.06 19.49
CA ASP A 12 -4.78 22.97 20.16
C ASP A 12 -4.21 24.35 20.54
N GLY A 13 -3.54 25.01 19.58
CA GLY A 13 -2.90 26.32 19.77
C GLY A 13 -1.52 26.30 20.47
N GLY A 14 -1.08 25.15 20.99
CA GLY A 14 0.26 24.91 21.51
C GLY A 14 1.22 24.36 20.46
N ILE A 15 2.52 24.62 20.65
CA ILE A 15 3.60 24.12 19.79
C ILE A 15 4.62 23.39 20.65
N TYR A 16 4.85 22.13 20.30
CA TYR A 16 5.93 21.31 20.86
C TYR A 16 7.04 21.19 19.81
N ALA A 17 8.27 21.55 20.18
CA ALA A 17 9.41 21.56 19.24
C ALA A 17 10.72 21.16 19.92
N GLN A 18 10.65 20.43 21.04
CA GLN A 18 11.81 19.93 21.76
C GLN A 18 11.61 18.45 22.03
N TRP A 19 12.36 17.63 21.29
CA TRP A 19 12.22 16.17 21.31
C TRP A 19 13.51 15.52 21.79
N THR A 20 13.40 14.41 22.51
CA THR A 20 14.51 13.46 22.70
C THR A 20 14.61 12.55 21.49
N ARG A 21 13.46 12.15 20.95
CA ARG A 21 13.34 11.35 19.74
C ARG A 21 12.13 11.80 18.93
N ALA A 22 12.27 11.83 17.62
CA ALA A 22 11.15 12.08 16.70
C ALA A 22 11.25 11.14 15.52
N GLU A 23 10.12 10.54 15.12
CA GLU A 23 10.00 9.76 13.89
C GLU A 23 8.69 10.12 13.19
N ILE A 24 8.79 10.45 11.89
CA ILE A 24 7.65 10.68 11.01
C ILE A 24 7.81 9.75 9.82
N HIS A 25 6.88 8.81 9.67
CA HIS A 25 6.91 7.73 8.68
C HIS A 25 5.90 7.99 7.56
N ARG A 26 6.36 7.82 6.32
CA ARG A 26 5.52 7.87 5.10
C ARG A 26 5.99 6.78 4.14
N ASP A 27 5.12 5.87 3.73
CA ASP A 27 5.44 4.81 2.76
C ASP A 27 4.32 4.64 1.74
N ILE A 28 4.66 4.41 0.46
CA ILE A 28 3.66 4.23 -0.60
C ILE A 28 2.87 2.92 -0.48
N GLY A 29 3.36 1.94 0.28
CA GLY A 29 2.67 0.71 0.62
C GLY A 29 1.70 0.84 1.79
N GLU A 30 1.72 1.98 2.49
CA GLU A 30 0.83 2.30 3.60
C GLU A 30 -0.09 3.46 3.18
N LEU A 31 -1.39 3.34 3.49
CA LEU A 31 -2.31 4.43 3.16
C LEU A 31 -2.03 5.66 4.03
N SER A 32 -1.89 5.45 5.34
CA SER A 32 -1.67 6.51 6.33
C SER A 32 -0.22 6.65 6.72
N GLY A 33 0.29 7.89 6.71
CA GLY A 33 1.50 8.24 7.44
C GLY A 33 1.31 8.15 8.95
N SER A 34 2.41 8.01 9.69
CA SER A 34 2.41 8.01 11.15
C SER A 34 3.51 8.90 11.72
N PHE A 35 3.34 9.30 12.98
CA PHE A 35 4.37 9.97 13.76
C PHE A 35 4.47 9.35 15.14
N ARG A 36 5.66 9.41 15.73
CA ARG A 36 5.92 9.19 17.15
C ARG A 36 6.97 10.17 17.61
N LEU A 37 6.62 11.00 18.58
CA LEU A 37 7.46 12.05 19.10
C LEU A 37 7.59 11.88 20.61
N GLU A 38 8.83 11.85 21.09
CA GLU A 38 9.15 11.65 22.48
C GLU A 38 9.79 12.92 23.04
N LEU A 39 9.29 13.37 24.18
CA LEU A 39 9.84 14.48 24.94
C LEU A 39 10.03 14.09 26.40
N ARG A 40 10.90 14.81 27.12
CA ARG A 40 10.96 14.72 28.58
C ARG A 40 9.80 15.51 29.14
N ASP A 41 8.90 14.88 29.89
CA ASP A 41 7.75 15.58 30.48
C ASP A 41 8.26 16.57 31.53
N PRO A 42 8.16 17.88 31.27
CA PRO A 42 8.64 18.87 32.21
C PRO A 42 7.88 18.91 33.53
N GLU A 43 6.54 18.90 33.45
CA GLU A 43 5.65 19.21 34.55
C GLU A 43 5.52 18.01 35.48
N ALA A 44 5.36 16.80 34.92
CA ALA A 44 5.41 15.56 35.69
C ALA A 44 6.80 15.34 36.30
N SER A 45 7.87 15.70 35.58
CA SER A 45 9.22 15.65 36.15
C SER A 45 9.38 16.65 37.29
N ALA A 46 8.83 17.86 37.19
CA ALA A 46 8.94 18.88 38.24
C ALA A 46 8.07 18.55 39.47
N ALA A 47 6.91 17.94 39.25
CA ALA A 47 6.01 17.49 40.30
C ALA A 47 6.57 16.25 41.04
N SER A 48 7.31 15.39 40.34
CA SER A 48 7.89 14.17 40.91
C SER A 48 9.32 14.39 41.44
N TRP A 49 10.05 15.38 40.92
CA TRP A 49 11.46 15.65 41.24
C TRP A 49 11.74 17.17 41.30
N PRO A 50 12.33 17.71 42.40
CA PRO A 50 12.47 19.15 42.64
C PRO A 50 13.31 19.97 41.62
N TYR A 51 13.90 19.36 40.59
CA TYR A 51 14.89 19.99 39.71
C TYR A 51 14.63 19.79 38.21
N ALA A 52 13.41 19.41 37.80
CA ALA A 52 13.15 19.17 36.39
C ALA A 52 13.02 20.45 35.56
N SER A 53 13.47 20.38 34.30
CA SER A 53 13.42 21.49 33.34
C SER A 53 12.07 21.55 32.63
N LEU A 54 11.45 22.74 32.58
CA LEU A 54 10.09 22.91 32.07
C LEU A 54 9.99 23.23 30.56
N ILE A 55 9.06 22.61 29.81
CA ILE A 55 8.58 23.02 28.48
C ILE A 55 7.23 23.68 28.72
N GLU A 56 7.11 24.97 28.40
CA GLU A 56 5.82 25.66 28.39
C GLU A 56 5.04 25.22 27.13
N ALA A 57 4.01 24.40 27.31
CA ALA A 57 3.02 24.14 26.27
C ALA A 57 1.62 24.49 26.81
N ALA A 58 0.79 25.11 25.97
CA ALA A 58 -0.50 25.67 26.37
C ALA A 58 -1.59 24.61 26.67
N ALA A 59 -1.42 23.36 26.20
CA ALA A 59 -2.41 22.29 26.32
C ALA A 59 -1.73 20.92 26.42
N SER A 60 -2.11 20.09 27.40
CA SER A 60 -1.60 18.73 27.56
C SER A 60 -2.00 17.83 26.38
N PRO A 61 -1.11 16.96 25.87
CA PRO A 61 -1.45 16.04 24.79
C PRO A 61 -2.49 15.02 25.27
N ALA A 62 -3.50 14.75 24.45
CA ALA A 62 -4.51 13.73 24.69
C ALA A 62 -4.88 13.00 23.38
N PRO A 63 -5.25 11.70 23.44
CA PRO A 63 -5.80 11.00 22.29
C PRO A 63 -7.02 11.72 21.69
N GLY A 64 -7.14 11.67 20.37
CA GLY A 64 -8.22 12.29 19.59
C GLY A 64 -8.03 13.77 19.26
N LEU A 65 -6.98 14.43 19.78
CA LEU A 65 -6.69 15.82 19.42
C LEU A 65 -6.20 15.93 17.97
N ALA A 66 -6.68 16.96 17.28
CA ALA A 66 -6.20 17.31 15.94
C ALA A 66 -4.75 17.80 16.00
N VAL A 67 -3.95 17.36 15.03
CA VAL A 67 -2.52 17.64 15.05
C VAL A 67 -1.97 18.00 13.67
N THR A 68 -0.98 18.89 13.65
CA THR A 68 -0.15 19.16 12.47
C THR A 68 1.32 18.99 12.84
N VAL A 69 2.01 18.11 12.13
CA VAL A 69 3.46 17.94 12.22
C VAL A 69 4.11 18.69 11.06
N THR A 70 5.09 19.52 11.39
CA THR A 70 5.83 20.35 10.44
C THR A 70 7.33 20.02 10.46
N ILE A 71 7.98 20.19 9.31
CA ILE A 71 9.44 20.19 9.18
C ILE A 71 9.85 21.51 8.53
N ASP A 72 10.65 22.34 9.22
CA ASP A 72 10.98 23.70 8.77
C ASP A 72 9.73 24.51 8.40
N ASP A 73 8.71 24.47 9.27
CA ASP A 73 7.39 25.09 9.08
C ASP A 73 6.57 24.57 7.87
N GLU A 74 7.08 23.61 7.10
CA GLU A 74 6.37 22.92 6.02
C GLU A 74 5.53 21.77 6.63
N PRO A 75 4.19 21.75 6.47
CA PRO A 75 3.36 20.64 6.94
C PRO A 75 3.72 19.33 6.21
N VAL A 76 4.00 18.28 6.98
CA VAL A 76 4.33 16.95 6.44
C VAL A 76 3.32 15.88 6.85
N LEU A 77 2.60 16.12 7.95
CA LEU A 77 1.54 15.25 8.44
C LEU A 77 0.45 16.08 9.13
N ILE A 78 -0.82 15.86 8.78
CA ILE A 78 -2.00 16.42 9.44
C ILE A 78 -2.94 15.28 9.75
N GLY A 79 -3.36 15.17 11.00
CA GLY A 79 -4.19 14.05 11.45
C GLY A 79 -4.58 14.16 12.90
N TRP A 80 -4.47 13.05 13.62
CA TRP A 80 -4.94 12.90 14.99
C TRP A 80 -3.85 12.30 15.87
N VAL A 81 -3.85 12.66 17.15
CA VAL A 81 -3.14 11.90 18.18
C VAL A 81 -3.91 10.60 18.42
N ASP A 82 -3.28 9.46 18.18
CA ASP A 82 -3.85 8.14 18.50
C ASP A 82 -3.51 7.77 19.96
N ASP A 83 -2.23 7.92 20.34
CA ASP A 83 -1.72 7.45 21.63
C ASP A 83 -0.92 8.55 22.35
N VAL A 84 -1.09 8.62 23.68
CA VAL A 84 -0.26 9.41 24.59
C VAL A 84 0.20 8.49 25.71
N GLU A 85 1.50 8.26 25.77
CA GLU A 85 2.13 7.25 26.62
C GLU A 85 3.11 7.95 27.58
N PRO A 86 2.65 8.40 28.77
CA PRO A 86 3.52 8.86 29.84
C PRO A 86 4.21 7.66 30.50
N GLU A 87 5.52 7.76 30.68
CA GLU A 87 6.33 6.75 31.37
C GLU A 87 7.28 7.41 32.38
N ALA A 88 7.36 6.83 33.58
CA ALA A 88 8.25 7.25 34.64
C ALA A 88 8.94 6.02 35.26
N GLY A 89 10.26 6.06 35.41
CA GLY A 89 11.06 5.02 36.04
C GLY A 89 12.42 5.51 36.51
N GLU A 90 13.28 4.60 36.95
CA GLU A 90 14.65 4.92 37.41
C GLU A 90 15.49 5.62 36.33
N ASP A 91 15.24 5.28 35.06
CA ASP A 91 15.94 5.85 33.90
C ASP A 91 15.39 7.22 33.45
N GLY A 92 14.35 7.74 34.12
CA GLY A 92 13.78 9.07 33.89
C GLY A 92 12.29 9.08 33.55
N ILE A 93 11.81 10.25 33.15
CA ILE A 93 10.40 10.51 32.80
C ILE A 93 10.33 10.97 31.35
N ARG A 94 9.40 10.39 30.59
CA ARG A 94 9.18 10.68 29.17
C ARG A 94 7.70 10.59 28.81
N VAL A 95 7.31 11.32 27.77
CA VAL A 95 5.99 11.21 27.15
C VAL A 95 6.19 10.93 25.67
N SER A 96 5.62 9.82 25.20
CA SER A 96 5.53 9.46 23.78
C SER A 96 4.15 9.87 23.26
N ILE A 97 4.12 10.69 22.22
CA ILE A 97 2.92 11.12 21.51
C ILE A 97 2.98 10.48 20.12
N ALA A 98 2.00 9.66 19.80
CA ALA A 98 1.92 8.98 18.51
C ALA A 98 0.57 9.17 17.83
N GLY A 99 0.56 9.04 16.51
CA GLY A 99 -0.66 9.18 15.74
C GLY A 99 -0.45 8.97 14.25
N ARG A 100 -1.54 9.12 13.50
CA ARG A 100 -1.59 8.97 12.04
C ARG A 100 -2.12 10.22 11.36
N ASP A 101 -1.85 10.32 10.07
CA ASP A 101 -2.55 11.30 9.24
C ASP A 101 -4.06 11.01 9.18
N LYS A 102 -4.84 11.97 8.68
CA LYS A 102 -6.32 11.84 8.57
C LYS A 102 -6.79 10.60 7.80
N THR A 103 -5.94 9.97 6.99
CA THR A 103 -6.33 8.75 6.26
C THR A 103 -6.31 7.50 7.14
N GLY A 104 -5.79 7.59 8.37
CA GLY A 104 -5.97 6.57 9.42
C GLY A 104 -7.44 6.22 9.63
N ASP A 105 -8.33 7.22 9.60
CA ASP A 105 -9.77 7.02 9.71
C ASP A 105 -10.34 6.13 8.60
N LEU A 106 -9.75 6.16 7.39
CA LEU A 106 -10.18 5.32 6.27
C LEU A 106 -9.80 3.85 6.45
N ILE A 107 -8.76 3.59 7.23
CA ILE A 107 -8.33 2.24 7.59
C ILE A 107 -9.29 1.64 8.61
N ASP A 108 -9.76 2.47 9.55
CA ASP A 108 -10.49 2.02 10.72
C ASP A 108 -12.01 1.99 10.48
N CYS A 109 -12.55 2.94 9.70
CA CYS A 109 -13.99 3.18 9.59
C CYS A 109 -14.63 2.51 8.37
N ALA A 110 -15.92 2.17 8.52
CA ALA A 110 -16.75 1.61 7.45
C ALA A 110 -17.03 2.62 6.33
N ALA A 111 -17.06 2.14 5.07
CA ALA A 111 -17.15 2.97 3.87
C ALA A 111 -18.50 3.70 3.69
N GLN A 112 -19.62 3.00 3.96
CA GLN A 112 -20.97 3.52 3.74
C GLN A 112 -21.95 2.97 4.80
N PRO A 113 -21.83 3.37 6.07
CA PRO A 113 -22.66 2.82 7.15
C PRO A 113 -24.16 3.16 7.01
N LYS A 114 -24.49 4.22 6.27
CA LYS A 114 -25.88 4.66 6.01
C LYS A 114 -26.30 4.46 4.55
N GLY A 115 -25.46 3.80 3.75
CA GLY A 115 -25.63 3.70 2.30
C GLY A 115 -25.36 5.02 1.54
N PRO A 116 -25.44 4.99 0.20
CA PRO A 116 -25.79 3.83 -0.63
C PRO A 116 -24.66 2.78 -0.65
N SER A 117 -25.03 1.49 -0.75
CA SER A 117 -24.08 0.38 -0.95
C SER A 117 -23.67 0.21 -2.42
N GLU A 118 -24.23 0.99 -3.33
CA GLU A 118 -23.99 0.87 -4.77
C GLU A 118 -23.85 2.25 -5.43
N PHE A 119 -22.88 2.36 -6.33
CA PHE A 119 -22.63 3.54 -7.15
C PHE A 119 -22.58 3.14 -8.62
N LYS A 120 -23.33 3.84 -9.48
CA LYS A 120 -23.40 3.54 -10.93
C LYS A 120 -22.67 4.59 -11.76
N ALA A 121 -22.04 4.13 -12.85
CA ALA A 121 -21.43 4.98 -13.88
C ALA A 121 -20.43 6.04 -13.34
N LEU A 122 -19.63 5.69 -12.33
CA LEU A 122 -18.60 6.57 -11.76
C LEU A 122 -17.20 6.16 -12.21
N LYS A 123 -16.33 7.15 -12.47
CA LYS A 123 -14.87 6.92 -12.52
C LYS A 123 -14.32 6.72 -11.11
N LEU A 124 -13.12 6.13 -11.02
CA LEU A 124 -12.46 5.84 -9.74
C LEU A 124 -12.28 7.08 -8.86
N ASP A 125 -11.78 8.18 -9.42
CA ASP A 125 -11.60 9.43 -8.68
C ASP A 125 -12.92 10.00 -8.14
N ALA A 126 -14.00 9.90 -8.91
CA ALA A 126 -15.34 10.31 -8.46
C ALA A 126 -15.89 9.40 -7.35
N LEU A 127 -15.67 8.07 -7.45
CA LEU A 127 -16.04 7.12 -6.40
C LEU A 127 -15.28 7.42 -5.11
N VAL A 128 -13.95 7.54 -5.20
CA VAL A 128 -13.09 7.84 -4.04
C VAL A 128 -13.51 9.15 -3.38
N ARG A 129 -13.78 10.22 -4.15
CA ARG A 129 -14.30 11.50 -3.60
C ARG A 129 -15.57 11.31 -2.78
N LYS A 130 -16.50 10.46 -3.21
CA LYS A 130 -17.73 10.18 -2.45
C LYS A 130 -17.44 9.43 -1.15
N LEU A 131 -16.52 8.46 -1.18
CA LEU A 131 -16.17 7.64 -0.02
C LEU A 131 -15.43 8.45 1.05
N VAL A 132 -14.59 9.41 0.65
CA VAL A 132 -13.74 10.16 1.59
C VAL A 132 -14.32 11.53 2.00
N ALA A 133 -15.38 12.00 1.34
CA ALA A 133 -16.04 13.27 1.66
C ALA A 133 -16.47 13.39 3.14
N PRO A 134 -17.04 12.35 3.80
CA PRO A 134 -17.41 12.44 5.22
C PRO A 134 -16.22 12.68 6.15
N PHE A 135 -15.01 12.35 5.72
CA PHE A 135 -13.75 12.50 6.48
C PHE A 135 -13.03 13.83 6.17
N GLY A 136 -13.60 14.67 5.31
CA GLY A 136 -13.02 15.97 4.96
C GLY A 136 -11.71 15.87 4.16
N LEU A 137 -11.51 14.77 3.42
CA LEU A 137 -10.31 14.54 2.61
C LEU A 137 -10.52 14.96 1.16
N SER A 138 -9.46 15.52 0.57
CA SER A 138 -9.41 15.83 -0.86
C SER A 138 -8.92 14.63 -1.69
N VAL A 139 -9.14 14.64 -3.01
CA VAL A 139 -8.67 13.58 -3.91
C VAL A 139 -7.99 14.19 -5.13
N ARG A 140 -6.72 13.82 -5.34
CA ARG A 140 -5.90 14.20 -6.49
C ARG A 140 -5.56 12.97 -7.33
N ALA A 141 -5.87 13.01 -8.62
CA ALA A 141 -5.41 12.01 -9.57
C ALA A 141 -4.17 12.53 -10.31
N GLU A 142 -3.05 11.83 -10.17
CA GLU A 142 -1.80 12.14 -10.88
C GLU A 142 -1.65 11.34 -12.17
N VAL A 143 -2.52 10.36 -12.36
CA VAL A 143 -2.51 9.43 -13.46
C VAL A 143 -3.91 9.27 -14.04
N ASP A 144 -3.99 8.77 -15.27
CA ASP A 144 -5.28 8.33 -15.81
C ASP A 144 -5.81 7.16 -14.97
N VAL A 145 -7.03 7.36 -14.45
CA VAL A 145 -7.79 6.42 -13.61
C VAL A 145 -8.73 5.54 -14.43
N GLY A 146 -8.71 5.66 -15.76
CA GLY A 146 -9.43 4.83 -16.70
C GLY A 146 -10.92 5.16 -16.83
N GLU A 147 -11.66 4.17 -17.33
CA GLU A 147 -13.09 4.28 -17.62
C GLU A 147 -13.97 4.13 -16.39
N LYS A 148 -15.22 4.58 -16.53
CA LYS A 148 -16.26 4.44 -15.50
C LYS A 148 -16.47 2.96 -15.14
N PHE A 149 -16.83 2.70 -13.90
CA PHE A 149 -17.42 1.43 -13.50
C PHE A 149 -18.90 1.47 -13.81
N ASP A 150 -19.43 0.40 -14.41
CA ASP A 150 -20.88 0.28 -14.63
C ASP A 150 -21.61 0.28 -13.28
N ARG A 151 -21.09 -0.52 -12.35
CA ARG A 151 -21.60 -0.67 -10.99
C ARG A 151 -20.46 -0.94 -10.00
N ALA A 152 -20.28 -0.04 -9.05
CA ALA A 152 -19.38 -0.19 -7.92
C ALA A 152 -20.17 -0.49 -6.63
N VAL A 153 -20.03 -1.70 -6.12
CA VAL A 153 -20.66 -2.17 -4.88
C VAL A 153 -19.70 -2.02 -3.71
N ILE A 154 -20.25 -1.55 -2.59
CA ILE A 154 -19.60 -1.46 -1.29
C ILE A 154 -20.20 -2.52 -0.38
N ASP A 155 -19.35 -3.40 0.15
CA ASP A 155 -19.78 -4.51 0.99
C ASP A 155 -20.15 -4.02 2.40
N ALA A 156 -21.15 -4.66 3.00
CA ALA A 156 -21.62 -4.26 4.33
C ALA A 156 -20.50 -4.41 5.38
N GLY A 157 -20.17 -3.31 6.06
CA GLY A 157 -19.13 -3.29 7.08
C GLY A 157 -17.69 -3.24 6.54
N GLU A 158 -17.46 -3.19 5.22
CA GLU A 158 -16.10 -3.03 4.71
C GLU A 158 -15.55 -1.63 5.01
N THR A 159 -14.24 -1.55 5.27
CA THR A 159 -13.59 -0.27 5.57
C THR A 159 -13.47 0.59 4.30
N VAL A 160 -13.36 1.91 4.47
CA VAL A 160 -13.18 2.83 3.33
C VAL A 160 -11.93 2.44 2.52
N ARG A 161 -10.83 2.12 3.19
CA ARG A 161 -9.60 1.64 2.55
C ARG A 161 -9.85 0.38 1.73
N SER A 162 -10.51 -0.62 2.30
CA SER A 162 -10.80 -1.88 1.60
C SER A 162 -11.61 -1.62 0.33
N ALA A 163 -12.68 -0.81 0.44
CA ALA A 163 -13.50 -0.42 -0.69
C ALA A 163 -12.70 0.29 -1.78
N ILE A 164 -11.88 1.28 -1.41
CA ILE A 164 -11.06 2.04 -2.36
C ILE A 164 -10.04 1.13 -3.04
N GLU A 165 -9.31 0.30 -2.30
CA GLU A 165 -8.31 -0.61 -2.85
C GLU A 165 -8.94 -1.61 -3.83
N LYS A 166 -10.10 -2.16 -3.48
CA LYS A 166 -10.87 -3.09 -4.33
C LYS A 166 -11.13 -2.49 -5.71
N TRP A 167 -11.62 -1.25 -5.78
CA TRP A 167 -11.93 -0.59 -7.05
C TRP A 167 -10.69 -0.02 -7.74
N ALA A 168 -9.65 0.39 -7.00
CA ALA A 168 -8.40 0.88 -7.56
C ALA A 168 -7.59 -0.21 -8.28
N ARG A 169 -7.62 -1.46 -7.78
CA ARG A 169 -6.97 -2.63 -8.43
C ARG A 169 -7.50 -2.89 -9.83
N GLN A 170 -8.81 -2.75 -10.05
CA GLN A 170 -9.43 -2.89 -11.39
C GLN A 170 -9.00 -1.80 -12.39
N ARG A 171 -8.32 -0.75 -11.93
CA ARG A 171 -7.76 0.34 -12.76
C ARG A 171 -6.23 0.40 -12.72
N ALA A 172 -5.57 -0.56 -12.05
CA ALA A 172 -4.12 -0.55 -11.84
C ALA A 172 -3.63 0.79 -11.30
N VAL A 173 -4.33 1.32 -10.30
CA VAL A 173 -4.03 2.60 -9.63
C VAL A 173 -3.60 2.31 -8.21
N LEU A 174 -2.50 2.93 -7.78
CA LEU A 174 -2.04 2.96 -6.40
C LEU A 174 -2.76 4.09 -5.67
N VAL A 175 -3.15 3.84 -4.42
CA VAL A 175 -3.80 4.82 -3.55
C VAL A 175 -2.89 5.06 -2.35
N THR A 176 -2.54 6.31 -2.11
CA THR A 176 -1.71 6.74 -0.99
C THR A 176 -2.20 8.06 -0.43
N SER A 177 -1.70 8.48 0.73
CA SER A 177 -1.94 9.80 1.32
C SER A 177 -0.87 10.80 0.89
N ASP A 178 -1.22 12.08 0.75
CA ASP A 178 -0.24 13.17 0.67
C ASP A 178 0.29 13.60 2.06
N GLY A 179 -0.33 13.10 3.12
CA GLY A 179 -0.07 13.36 4.53
C GLY A 179 -0.71 14.62 5.07
N VAL A 180 -1.24 15.51 4.23
CA VAL A 180 -1.74 16.83 4.62
C VAL A 180 -3.22 17.01 4.29
N GLY A 181 -3.96 15.90 4.23
CA GLY A 181 -5.42 15.89 4.05
C GLY A 181 -5.89 15.54 2.64
N GLY A 182 -5.06 14.90 1.83
CA GLY A 182 -5.41 14.43 0.49
C GLY A 182 -5.10 12.95 0.24
N ILE A 183 -5.98 12.31 -0.52
CA ILE A 183 -5.75 11.02 -1.16
C ILE A 183 -5.16 11.26 -2.55
N VAL A 184 -4.10 10.54 -2.86
CA VAL A 184 -3.39 10.59 -4.14
C VAL A 184 -3.62 9.27 -4.88
N LEU A 185 -4.22 9.38 -6.07
CA LEU A 185 -4.36 8.29 -7.02
C LEU A 185 -3.21 8.35 -8.01
N THR A 186 -2.29 7.39 -7.93
CA THR A 186 -1.00 7.44 -8.61
C THR A 186 -0.55 6.06 -9.13
N ARG A 187 0.68 5.97 -9.62
CA ARG A 187 1.42 4.74 -9.95
C ARG A 187 2.85 4.89 -9.43
N SER A 188 3.69 3.88 -9.66
CA SER A 188 5.14 3.99 -9.43
C SER A 188 5.68 5.31 -9.98
N GLY A 189 6.24 6.11 -9.08
CA GLY A 189 6.65 7.47 -9.34
C GLY A 189 7.72 7.57 -10.41
N ARG A 190 7.66 8.67 -11.17
CA ARG A 190 8.61 8.97 -12.26
C ARG A 190 9.33 10.31 -12.06
N THR A 191 8.94 11.09 -11.06
CA THR A 191 9.57 12.35 -10.70
C THR A 191 10.87 12.09 -9.96
N ARG A 192 11.81 13.04 -10.06
CA ARG A 192 13.11 12.92 -9.38
C ARG A 192 13.02 13.40 -7.93
N GLY A 193 13.68 12.66 -7.05
CA GLY A 193 13.89 13.08 -5.66
C GLY A 193 14.85 14.27 -5.57
N PRO A 194 14.97 14.88 -4.38
CA PRO A 194 15.71 16.12 -4.20
C PRO A 194 17.25 15.98 -4.25
N GLY A 195 17.78 14.79 -4.54
CA GLY A 195 19.21 14.55 -4.74
C GLY A 195 19.52 13.07 -4.98
N ASP A 196 20.76 12.79 -5.36
CA ASP A 196 21.28 11.43 -5.53
C ASP A 196 21.72 10.84 -4.18
N LEU A 197 21.80 9.50 -4.10
CA LEU A 197 22.28 8.78 -2.93
C LEU A 197 23.60 8.06 -3.26
N ILE A 198 24.68 8.49 -2.62
CA ILE A 198 26.04 8.03 -2.92
C ILE A 198 26.68 7.50 -1.63
N PHE A 199 27.10 6.23 -1.65
CA PHE A 199 27.83 5.58 -0.56
C PHE A 199 29.18 4.98 -1.04
N PRO A 200 30.32 5.34 -0.41
CA PRO A 200 30.47 6.40 0.59
C PRO A 200 30.23 7.79 -0.03
N GLY A 201 29.71 8.73 0.76
CA GLY A 201 29.32 10.06 0.27
C GLY A 201 28.31 10.72 1.20
N ASN A 202 27.17 11.14 0.66
CA ASN A 202 26.10 11.77 1.44
C ASN A 202 25.24 10.76 2.22
N VAL A 203 25.32 9.47 1.88
CA VAL A 203 24.74 8.39 2.67
C VAL A 203 25.67 8.08 3.86
N ILE A 204 25.14 8.16 5.07
CA ILE A 204 25.89 7.90 6.31
C ILE A 204 25.72 6.47 6.82
N ARG A 205 24.67 5.78 6.38
CA ARG A 205 24.44 4.36 6.67
C ARG A 205 23.78 3.69 5.48
N SER A 206 24.32 2.54 5.08
CA SER A 206 23.75 1.67 4.05
C SER A 206 23.42 0.32 4.67
N LEU A 207 22.16 -0.10 4.55
CA LEU A 207 21.70 -1.41 4.97
C LEU A 207 21.00 -2.10 3.78
N GLY A 208 21.47 -3.29 3.41
CA GLY A 208 20.91 -4.06 2.32
C GLY A 208 20.19 -5.31 2.79
N HIS A 209 18.93 -5.48 2.38
CA HIS A 209 18.20 -6.74 2.49
C HIS A 209 18.01 -7.36 1.10
N LEU A 210 18.81 -8.37 0.80
CA LEU A 210 18.84 -9.07 -0.48
C LEU A 210 18.23 -10.47 -0.30
N SER A 211 17.02 -10.69 -0.80
CA SER A 211 16.27 -11.92 -0.53
C SER A 211 15.62 -12.49 -1.78
N TRP A 212 15.78 -13.79 -1.98
CA TRP A 212 15.10 -14.55 -3.04
C TRP A 212 13.96 -15.43 -2.50
N ARG A 213 13.50 -15.19 -1.26
CA ARG A 213 12.37 -15.96 -0.69
C ARG A 213 11.13 -15.87 -1.57
N GLU A 214 10.84 -14.68 -2.08
CA GLU A 214 9.72 -14.36 -2.99
C GLU A 214 10.16 -14.23 -4.46
N ARG A 215 11.35 -14.74 -4.80
CA ARG A 215 11.85 -14.80 -6.17
C ARG A 215 11.83 -16.25 -6.65
N PHE A 216 11.35 -16.44 -7.87
CA PHE A 216 11.02 -17.75 -8.43
C PHE A 216 11.75 -17.95 -9.76
N SER A 217 12.02 -19.19 -10.14
CA SER A 217 12.61 -19.52 -11.43
C SER A 217 11.62 -19.34 -12.56
N ASP A 218 10.36 -19.68 -12.30
CA ASP A 218 9.29 -19.74 -13.29
C ASP A 218 8.00 -19.19 -12.70
N TYR A 219 7.37 -18.30 -13.46
CA TYR A 219 6.12 -17.64 -13.12
C TYR A 219 5.07 -18.12 -14.09
N TYR A 220 4.16 -18.96 -13.62
CA TYR A 220 3.06 -19.50 -14.41
C TYR A 220 1.75 -18.79 -14.08
N VAL A 221 0.92 -18.62 -15.10
CA VAL A 221 -0.47 -18.20 -14.98
C VAL A 221 -1.33 -19.33 -15.50
N GLN A 222 -2.25 -19.81 -14.67
CA GLN A 222 -3.08 -20.97 -14.96
C GLN A 222 -4.56 -20.60 -14.95
N SER A 223 -5.28 -20.96 -16.00
CA SER A 223 -6.75 -20.90 -16.02
C SER A 223 -7.35 -22.27 -15.77
N GLN A 224 -8.39 -22.34 -14.95
CA GLN A 224 -9.25 -23.51 -14.91
C GLN A 224 -10.30 -23.41 -16.02
N ALA A 225 -10.33 -24.41 -16.90
CA ALA A 225 -11.43 -24.56 -17.83
C ALA A 225 -12.53 -25.34 -17.13
N GLU A 226 -13.64 -24.68 -16.79
CA GLU A 226 -14.88 -25.41 -16.52
C GLU A 226 -15.35 -25.99 -17.86
N LYS A 227 -14.89 -27.20 -18.21
CA LYS A 227 -15.68 -28.02 -19.12
C LYS A 227 -16.94 -28.36 -18.34
N ALA A 228 -17.99 -27.55 -18.52
CA ALA A 228 -19.35 -28.02 -18.30
C ALA A 228 -19.43 -29.34 -19.06
N ALA A 229 -19.54 -30.46 -18.33
CA ALA A 229 -19.78 -31.75 -18.95
C ALA A 229 -20.91 -31.51 -19.95
N LYS A 230 -20.67 -31.75 -21.24
CA LYS A 230 -21.74 -31.65 -22.23
C LYS A 230 -22.83 -32.57 -21.70
N LEU A 231 -23.95 -31.97 -21.26
CA LEU A 231 -25.09 -32.74 -20.82
C LEU A 231 -25.41 -33.64 -22.00
N ASP A 232 -25.31 -34.95 -21.82
CA ASP A 232 -25.62 -35.90 -22.87
C ASP A 232 -27.11 -35.74 -23.17
N ARG A 233 -27.43 -34.97 -24.21
CA ARG A 233 -28.81 -34.72 -24.66
C ARG A 233 -29.44 -35.96 -25.29
N THR A 234 -28.68 -37.05 -25.44
CA THR A 234 -29.20 -38.38 -25.80
C THR A 234 -29.42 -39.29 -24.60
N ALA A 235 -29.16 -38.82 -23.37
CA ALA A 235 -29.55 -39.56 -22.17
C ALA A 235 -31.09 -39.61 -22.08
N ALA A 236 -31.62 -40.83 -22.00
CA ALA A 236 -33.04 -41.06 -21.77
C ALA A 236 -33.50 -40.36 -20.48
N PRO A 237 -34.72 -39.80 -20.44
CA PRO A 237 -35.26 -39.20 -19.22
C PRO A 237 -35.22 -40.21 -18.08
N LEU A 238 -34.76 -39.76 -16.91
CA LEU A 238 -34.77 -40.55 -15.68
C LEU A 238 -36.23 -40.65 -15.20
N ASP A 239 -36.94 -41.70 -15.62
CA ASP A 239 -38.22 -42.08 -15.04
C ASP A 239 -38.02 -43.10 -13.89
N ALA A 240 -39.01 -43.18 -12.99
CA ALA A 240 -38.93 -44.02 -11.77
C ALA A 240 -38.93 -45.55 -12.05
N THR A 241 -39.06 -45.96 -13.31
CA THR A 241 -39.11 -47.34 -13.80
C THR A 241 -37.94 -47.70 -14.71
N ALA A 242 -37.02 -46.77 -14.99
CA ALA A 242 -35.88 -47.01 -15.86
C ALA A 242 -34.90 -48.02 -15.24
N ALA A 243 -34.65 -49.12 -15.95
CA ALA A 243 -33.66 -50.12 -15.54
C ALA A 243 -32.24 -49.53 -15.58
N PRO A 244 -31.39 -49.77 -14.56
CA PRO A 244 -30.01 -49.30 -14.57
C PRO A 244 -29.24 -49.91 -15.75
N LYS A 245 -28.43 -49.11 -16.44
CA LYS A 245 -27.54 -49.60 -17.50
C LYS A 245 -26.59 -50.66 -16.92
N SER A 246 -26.51 -51.81 -17.58
CA SER A 246 -25.77 -52.99 -17.12
C SER A 246 -24.25 -52.90 -17.33
N GLU A 247 -23.76 -51.92 -18.07
CA GLU A 247 -22.33 -51.72 -18.28
C GLU A 247 -21.83 -50.47 -17.56
N PRO A 248 -20.81 -50.58 -16.69
CA PRO A 248 -20.14 -49.40 -16.16
C PRO A 248 -19.51 -48.63 -17.32
N VAL A 249 -19.90 -47.37 -17.49
CA VAL A 249 -19.26 -46.45 -18.41
C VAL A 249 -17.78 -46.36 -18.00
N LYS A 250 -16.88 -46.85 -18.85
CA LYS A 250 -15.45 -46.66 -18.64
C LYS A 250 -15.18 -45.15 -18.65
N PRO A 251 -14.54 -44.57 -17.63
CA PRO A 251 -14.17 -43.18 -17.68
C PRO A 251 -13.27 -42.97 -18.91
N ASP A 252 -13.68 -42.07 -19.79
CA ASP A 252 -12.85 -41.66 -20.91
C ASP A 252 -11.57 -41.08 -20.33
N LYS A 253 -10.39 -41.62 -20.65
CA LYS A 253 -9.11 -41.04 -20.22
C LYS A 253 -8.95 -39.59 -20.68
N ALA A 254 -9.60 -39.22 -21.79
CA ALA A 254 -9.69 -37.84 -22.28
C ALA A 254 -10.57 -36.91 -21.41
N ALA A 255 -11.45 -37.46 -20.57
CA ALA A 255 -12.24 -36.70 -19.60
C ALA A 255 -11.44 -36.38 -18.32
N GLU A 256 -10.41 -37.17 -18.00
CA GLU A 256 -9.51 -36.92 -16.85
C GLU A 256 -8.28 -36.06 -17.20
N GLU A 257 -8.02 -35.75 -18.48
CA GLU A 257 -6.94 -34.83 -18.89
C GLU A 257 -7.28 -33.37 -18.54
N ALA A 258 -6.94 -33.03 -17.29
CA ALA A 258 -6.56 -31.74 -16.72
C ALA A 258 -7.45 -30.52 -17.01
N GLY A 259 -8.36 -30.21 -16.08
CA GLY A 259 -9.07 -28.94 -15.98
C GLY A 259 -8.19 -27.71 -15.66
N VAL A 260 -6.86 -27.78 -15.85
CA VAL A 260 -5.89 -26.71 -15.57
C VAL A 260 -5.00 -26.50 -16.80
N VAL A 261 -5.07 -25.33 -17.41
CA VAL A 261 -4.27 -24.94 -18.58
C VAL A 261 -3.31 -23.82 -18.20
N ILE A 262 -2.01 -23.99 -18.48
CA ILE A 262 -1.03 -22.91 -18.38
C ILE A 262 -1.25 -21.96 -19.56
N THR A 263 -1.66 -20.73 -19.27
CA THR A 263 -1.97 -19.70 -20.27
C THR A 263 -0.88 -18.64 -20.36
N GLY A 264 -0.01 -18.55 -19.36
CA GLY A 264 1.14 -17.64 -19.34
C GLY A 264 2.34 -18.24 -18.63
N HIS A 265 3.55 -17.93 -19.11
CA HIS A 265 4.81 -18.36 -18.51
C HIS A 265 5.89 -17.30 -18.68
N ARG A 266 6.66 -17.07 -17.61
CA ARG A 266 7.89 -16.28 -17.64
C ARG A 266 8.97 -16.94 -16.80
N ARG A 267 10.16 -17.11 -17.38
CA ARG A 267 11.36 -17.57 -16.67
C ARG A 267 12.22 -16.39 -16.18
N ASP A 268 12.72 -16.47 -14.95
CA ASP A 268 13.78 -15.61 -14.42
C ASP A 268 15.11 -16.37 -14.43
N ALA A 269 15.92 -16.12 -15.46
CA ALA A 269 17.17 -16.83 -15.70
C ALA A 269 18.22 -16.69 -14.56
N ALA A 270 18.09 -15.67 -13.70
CA ALA A 270 19.01 -15.52 -12.58
C ALA A 270 18.74 -16.51 -11.44
N VAL A 271 17.52 -17.04 -11.33
CA VAL A 271 17.16 -18.04 -10.32
C VAL A 271 17.42 -19.43 -10.90
N THR A 272 18.65 -19.93 -10.69
CA THR A 272 19.11 -21.20 -11.23
C THR A 272 18.48 -22.42 -10.58
N ARG A 273 18.07 -22.30 -9.31
CA ARG A 273 17.35 -23.35 -8.57
C ARG A 273 15.89 -23.38 -9.02
N TRP A 274 15.39 -24.57 -9.35
CA TRP A 274 13.96 -24.78 -9.62
C TRP A 274 13.08 -24.32 -8.44
N ARG A 275 12.31 -23.26 -8.66
CA ARG A 275 11.40 -22.64 -7.70
C ARG A 275 10.22 -22.04 -8.47
N PRO A 276 9.29 -22.83 -8.98
CA PRO A 276 8.16 -22.29 -9.71
C PRO A 276 7.16 -21.62 -8.76
N THR A 277 6.43 -20.64 -9.27
CA THR A 277 5.21 -20.09 -8.67
C THR A 277 4.09 -20.07 -9.68
N VAL A 278 2.86 -20.18 -9.19
CA VAL A 278 1.66 -20.22 -10.02
C VAL A 278 0.68 -19.18 -9.48
N SER A 279 0.22 -18.29 -10.35
CA SER A 279 -0.98 -17.48 -10.06
C SER A 279 -2.20 -18.24 -10.58
N PRO A 280 -3.13 -18.65 -9.69
CA PRO A 280 -4.38 -19.24 -10.12
C PRO A 280 -5.28 -18.13 -10.69
N SER A 281 -5.71 -18.26 -11.94
CA SER A 281 -6.83 -17.48 -12.47
C SER A 281 -8.08 -18.35 -12.48
N ARG A 282 -8.91 -18.23 -11.44
CA ARG A 282 -10.31 -18.68 -11.53
C ARG A 282 -11.05 -17.57 -12.25
N SER A 283 -11.58 -17.88 -13.45
CA SER A 283 -12.02 -16.89 -14.46
C SER A 283 -10.98 -15.78 -14.71
N ALA A 284 -11.17 -14.88 -15.68
CA ALA A 284 -10.12 -13.94 -16.08
C ALA A 284 -9.79 -12.92 -14.96
N THR A 285 -8.92 -13.26 -14.01
CA THR A 285 -8.56 -12.42 -12.85
C THR A 285 -7.98 -11.07 -13.26
N TYR A 286 -7.31 -11.01 -14.41
CA TYR A 286 -6.69 -9.82 -14.95
C TYR A 286 -7.23 -9.51 -16.34
N LYS A 287 -7.34 -8.22 -16.69
CA LYS A 287 -7.70 -7.76 -18.04
C LYS A 287 -6.59 -8.02 -19.06
N ALA A 288 -5.35 -8.13 -18.60
CA ALA A 288 -4.18 -8.30 -19.45
C ALA A 288 -3.98 -9.79 -19.85
N PRO A 289 -3.36 -10.06 -21.01
CA PRO A 289 -3.00 -11.40 -21.41
C PRO A 289 -2.13 -12.11 -20.36
N ALA A 290 -2.34 -13.41 -20.16
CA ALA A 290 -1.65 -14.20 -19.13
C ALA A 290 -0.12 -14.15 -19.21
N LYS A 291 0.47 -14.03 -20.41
CA LYS A 291 1.92 -13.80 -20.58
C LYS A 291 2.37 -12.48 -19.94
N THR A 292 1.61 -11.40 -20.14
CA THR A 292 1.89 -10.08 -19.56
C THR A 292 1.80 -10.11 -18.03
N VAL A 293 0.85 -10.87 -17.49
CA VAL A 293 0.71 -11.11 -16.05
C VAL A 293 1.95 -11.84 -15.51
N ALA A 294 2.39 -12.93 -16.17
CA ALA A 294 3.59 -13.67 -15.76
C ALA A 294 4.85 -12.77 -15.77
N GLU A 295 4.97 -11.89 -16.77
CA GLU A 295 6.06 -10.91 -16.83
C GLU A 295 5.98 -9.86 -15.74
N TRP A 296 4.78 -9.35 -15.43
CA TRP A 296 4.54 -8.41 -14.33
C TRP A 296 4.93 -9.04 -12.98
N MET A 297 4.50 -10.28 -12.71
CA MET A 297 4.87 -11.01 -11.50
C MET A 297 6.40 -11.14 -11.37
N ALA A 298 7.09 -11.52 -12.44
CA ALA A 298 8.55 -11.66 -12.45
C ALA A 298 9.26 -10.31 -12.20
N ARG A 299 8.80 -9.22 -12.84
CA ARG A 299 9.36 -7.88 -12.63
C ARG A 299 9.15 -7.39 -11.19
N GLY A 300 7.93 -7.54 -10.65
CA GLY A 300 7.59 -7.16 -9.28
C GLY A 300 8.43 -7.92 -8.26
N ALA A 301 8.54 -9.24 -8.39
CA ALA A 301 9.37 -10.07 -7.52
C ALA A 301 10.85 -9.66 -7.57
N LYS A 302 11.39 -9.41 -8.77
CA LYS A 302 12.77 -8.90 -8.93
C LYS A 302 12.94 -7.53 -8.26
N ALA A 303 12.00 -6.61 -8.45
CA ALA A 303 12.06 -5.26 -7.89
C ALA A 303 11.97 -5.25 -6.35
N LYS A 304 11.21 -6.18 -5.76
CA LYS A 304 11.06 -6.35 -4.30
C LYS A 304 12.18 -7.18 -3.65
N SER A 305 12.93 -7.97 -4.44
CA SER A 305 14.00 -8.85 -3.95
C SER A 305 15.22 -8.11 -3.35
N ARG A 306 15.39 -6.83 -3.69
CA ARG A 306 16.44 -5.96 -3.16
C ARG A 306 15.78 -4.76 -2.50
N ARG A 307 15.72 -4.77 -1.17
CA ARG A 307 15.28 -3.63 -0.37
C ARG A 307 16.51 -3.03 0.28
N ILE A 308 16.76 -1.76 0.04
CA ILE A 308 17.91 -1.05 0.59
C ILE A 308 17.40 0.08 1.45
N GLU A 309 17.98 0.23 2.63
CA GLU A 309 17.76 1.39 3.49
C GLU A 309 19.01 2.26 3.44
N HIS A 310 18.84 3.53 3.09
CA HIS A 310 19.90 4.53 3.15
C HIS A 310 19.53 5.61 4.17
N THR A 311 20.43 5.88 5.10
CA THR A 311 20.30 7.03 6.01
C THR A 311 21.15 8.17 5.49
N VAL A 312 20.56 9.36 5.41
CA VAL A 312 21.24 10.63 5.09
C VAL A 312 21.08 11.61 6.25
N LYS A 313 21.95 12.62 6.33
CA LYS A 313 21.82 13.71 7.31
C LYS A 313 20.74 14.71 6.89
N GLY A 314 20.00 15.24 7.86
CA GLY A 314 18.94 16.23 7.67
C GLY A 314 17.74 15.70 6.87
N TYR A 315 16.80 16.60 6.59
CA TYR A 315 15.49 16.26 5.99
C TYR A 315 15.36 16.58 4.50
N ARG A 316 16.30 17.36 3.97
CA ARG A 316 16.26 17.91 2.62
C ARG A 316 17.42 17.37 1.78
N GLY A 317 17.17 17.12 0.49
CA GLY A 317 18.19 16.74 -0.48
C GLY A 317 19.00 17.94 -0.98
N ALA A 318 19.93 17.70 -1.90
CA ALA A 318 20.83 18.71 -2.46
C ALA A 318 20.10 19.90 -3.14
N SER A 319 18.91 19.66 -3.68
CA SER A 319 18.05 20.71 -4.29
C SER A 319 17.25 21.53 -3.27
N GLY A 320 17.33 21.21 -1.97
CA GLY A 320 16.57 21.88 -0.91
C GLY A 320 15.15 21.34 -0.68
N GLY A 321 14.65 20.46 -1.55
CA GLY A 321 13.36 19.78 -1.34
C GLY A 321 13.43 18.72 -0.24
N LEU A 322 12.32 18.52 0.49
CA LEU A 322 12.15 17.37 1.40
C LEU A 322 12.17 16.05 0.62
N TRP A 323 12.73 15.00 1.23
CA TRP A 323 12.67 13.65 0.68
C TRP A 323 11.24 13.12 0.69
N ARG A 324 10.65 12.78 -0.45
CA ARG A 324 9.27 12.28 -0.50
C ARG A 324 9.20 10.84 -1.01
N PRO A 325 8.25 10.03 -0.53
CA PRO A 325 7.98 8.74 -1.13
C PRO A 325 7.47 8.93 -2.57
N ASN A 326 7.49 7.85 -3.36
CA ASN A 326 7.10 7.85 -4.76
C ASN A 326 7.97 8.74 -5.68
N GLN A 327 9.27 8.86 -5.38
CA GLN A 327 10.23 9.57 -6.22
C GLN A 327 11.39 8.65 -6.63
N LEU A 328 11.93 8.87 -7.83
CA LEU A 328 13.13 8.19 -8.32
C LEU A 328 14.38 8.92 -7.88
N VAL A 329 15.33 8.17 -7.34
CA VAL A 329 16.66 8.66 -6.97
C VAL A 329 17.72 7.79 -7.62
N PHE A 330 18.79 8.41 -8.11
CA PHE A 330 19.95 7.67 -8.54
C PHE A 330 20.72 7.20 -7.31
N VAL A 331 21.06 5.91 -7.29
CA VAL A 331 21.80 5.29 -6.19
C VAL A 331 23.10 4.74 -6.72
N ARG A 332 24.21 5.20 -6.13
CA ARG A 332 25.54 4.63 -6.31
C ARG A 332 26.07 4.16 -4.97
N ASP A 333 25.99 2.86 -4.75
CA ASP A 333 26.50 2.19 -3.57
C ASP A 333 27.22 0.91 -3.99
N THR A 334 28.55 0.95 -3.91
CA THR A 334 29.40 -0.18 -4.31
C THR A 334 29.29 -1.34 -3.31
N PHE A 335 29.00 -1.07 -2.03
CA PHE A 335 28.90 -2.08 -0.97
C PHE A 335 27.73 -3.04 -1.20
N VAL A 336 26.56 -2.52 -1.62
CA VAL A 336 25.40 -3.35 -1.97
C VAL A 336 25.27 -3.64 -3.48
N GLY A 337 26.27 -3.21 -4.27
CA GLY A 337 26.34 -3.43 -5.71
C GLY A 337 25.20 -2.76 -6.49
N LEU A 338 24.93 -1.49 -6.19
CA LEU A 338 23.95 -0.65 -6.88
C LEU A 338 24.62 0.53 -7.60
N ASN A 339 24.21 0.71 -8.85
CA ASN A 339 24.58 1.85 -9.68
C ASN A 339 23.46 2.11 -10.69
N ARG A 340 22.31 2.59 -10.19
CA ARG A 340 21.06 2.68 -10.96
C ARG A 340 20.02 3.53 -10.23
N ASP A 341 18.96 3.88 -10.95
CA ASP A 341 17.76 4.44 -10.36
C ASP A 341 17.00 3.42 -9.49
N MET A 342 16.55 3.91 -8.34
CA MET A 342 15.71 3.23 -7.37
C MET A 342 14.50 4.12 -7.03
N LEU A 343 13.41 3.50 -6.62
CA LEU A 343 12.22 4.20 -6.13
C LEU A 343 12.30 4.32 -4.60
N ILE A 344 12.05 5.53 -4.09
CA ILE A 344 11.80 5.74 -2.66
C ILE A 344 10.40 5.19 -2.36
N ALA A 345 10.35 4.01 -1.75
CA ALA A 345 9.12 3.43 -1.24
C ALA A 345 8.66 4.16 0.02
N GLY A 346 9.59 4.43 0.94
CA GLY A 346 9.29 5.04 2.22
C GLY A 346 10.35 6.01 2.70
N VAL A 347 9.93 6.93 3.54
CA VAL A 347 10.74 7.98 4.16
C VAL A 347 10.43 8.00 5.65
N VAL A 348 11.48 7.99 6.46
CA VAL A 348 11.39 8.27 7.89
C VAL A 348 12.24 9.49 8.20
N TYR A 349 11.59 10.60 8.50
CA TYR A 349 12.27 11.75 9.07
C TYR A 349 12.50 11.46 10.55
N ALA A 350 13.76 11.52 10.99
CA ALA A 350 14.13 11.13 12.33
C ALA A 350 14.98 12.20 13.03
N TYR A 351 14.83 12.27 14.34
CA TYR A 351 15.76 12.95 15.23
C TYR A 351 16.00 12.06 16.45
N ASP A 352 17.24 12.02 16.90
CA ASP A 352 17.66 11.40 18.16
C ASP A 352 18.77 12.26 18.78
N GLU A 353 18.85 12.36 20.12
CA GLU A 353 19.86 13.19 20.79
C GLU A 353 21.31 12.78 20.47
N ARG A 354 21.55 11.51 20.11
CA ARG A 354 22.87 10.96 19.79
C ARG A 354 23.18 11.05 18.30
N GLU A 355 22.21 10.72 17.44
CA GLU A 355 22.42 10.68 15.98
C GLU A 355 22.15 12.02 15.28
N GLY A 356 21.39 12.92 15.94
CA GLY A 356 20.93 14.17 15.38
C GLY A 356 19.84 13.98 14.32
N GLU A 357 19.72 14.94 13.42
CA GLU A 357 18.70 14.95 12.36
C GLU A 357 19.11 14.03 11.21
N THR A 358 18.27 13.05 10.90
CA THR A 358 18.49 12.11 9.80
C THR A 358 17.22 11.83 9.00
N THR A 359 17.38 11.35 7.79
CA THR A 359 16.29 10.77 7.00
C THR A 359 16.67 9.35 6.59
N ARG A 360 15.82 8.37 6.91
CA ARG A 360 15.93 6.99 6.43
C ARG A 360 15.07 6.83 5.19
N LEU A 361 15.66 6.31 4.12
CA LEU A 361 15.00 6.11 2.83
C LEU A 361 14.94 4.61 2.54
N SER A 362 13.72 4.08 2.45
CA SER A 362 13.45 2.71 2.01
C SER A 362 13.38 2.69 0.49
N LEU A 363 14.32 1.98 -0.13
CA LEU A 363 14.54 1.96 -1.58
C LEU A 363 14.24 0.58 -2.16
N VAL A 364 13.51 0.57 -3.26
CA VAL A 364 13.16 -0.63 -4.03
C VAL A 364 13.41 -0.42 -5.52
N GLY A 365 13.36 -1.50 -6.31
CA GLY A 365 13.38 -1.35 -7.76
C GLY A 365 12.18 -0.53 -8.27
N ALA A 366 12.39 0.30 -9.29
CA ALA A 366 11.36 1.22 -9.82
C ALA A 366 10.02 0.57 -10.20
N GLN A 367 10.00 -0.73 -10.46
CA GLN A 367 8.82 -1.50 -10.88
C GLN A 367 8.14 -2.23 -9.71
N ALA A 368 8.57 -2.00 -8.45
CA ALA A 368 8.07 -2.75 -7.29
C ALA A 368 6.59 -2.53 -7.00
N TYR A 369 6.05 -1.38 -7.38
CA TYR A 369 4.65 -0.97 -7.18
C TYR A 369 3.89 -0.84 -8.51
N ASP A 370 4.43 -1.38 -9.60
CA ASP A 370 3.68 -1.47 -10.84
C ASP A 370 2.49 -2.41 -10.61
N LEU A 371 1.31 -1.98 -11.05
CA LEU A 371 0.08 -2.73 -10.92
C LEU A 371 -0.40 -3.19 -12.30
N ILE A 372 -1.20 -4.25 -12.31
CA ILE A 372 -1.90 -4.74 -13.49
C ILE A 372 -3.40 -4.75 -13.20
N ALA A 373 -4.21 -4.35 -14.18
CA ALA A 373 -5.64 -4.16 -13.94
C ALA A 373 -6.33 -5.50 -13.76
N GLU A 374 -7.02 -5.65 -12.64
CA GLU A 374 -7.92 -6.77 -12.39
C GLU A 374 -9.19 -6.64 -13.26
N ALA A 375 -9.82 -7.77 -13.59
CA ALA A 375 -11.08 -7.74 -14.33
C ALA A 375 -12.20 -7.13 -13.49
N ASP A 376 -13.17 -6.51 -14.18
CA ASP A 376 -14.36 -5.98 -13.52
C ASP A 376 -15.18 -7.20 -13.04
N GLY A 377 -15.41 -7.31 -11.73
CA GLY A 377 -16.11 -8.45 -11.12
C GLY A 377 -17.62 -8.51 -11.42
N SER A 378 -18.09 -7.94 -12.53
CA SER A 378 -19.51 -7.90 -12.87
C SER A 378 -20.01 -9.24 -13.39
N ASP A 379 -20.79 -9.93 -12.56
CA ASP A 379 -21.89 -10.84 -12.88
C ASP A 379 -21.94 -11.38 -14.32
N GLU A 380 -21.27 -12.51 -14.55
CA GLU A 380 -21.68 -13.46 -15.61
C GLU A 380 -22.92 -14.28 -15.17
N LYS A 381 -23.59 -13.90 -14.06
CA LYS A 381 -24.76 -14.60 -13.53
C LYS A 381 -26.11 -14.10 -14.03
N ASP A 382 -26.19 -12.96 -14.71
CA ASP A 382 -27.48 -12.32 -15.04
C ASP A 382 -27.61 -11.85 -16.50
N LYS A 383 -27.08 -12.63 -17.46
CA LYS A 383 -27.64 -12.57 -18.82
C LYS A 383 -28.87 -13.49 -18.86
N PRO A 384 -30.11 -12.98 -18.95
CA PRO A 384 -31.24 -13.83 -19.29
C PRO A 384 -30.94 -14.47 -20.63
N LEU A 385 -30.96 -15.80 -20.67
CA LEU A 385 -30.97 -16.57 -21.91
C LEU A 385 -32.18 -16.07 -22.72
N ASP A 386 -31.92 -15.36 -23.81
CA ASP A 386 -32.94 -15.02 -24.80
C ASP A 386 -33.53 -16.34 -25.33
N ARG A 387 -34.69 -16.69 -24.79
CA ARG A 387 -35.52 -17.81 -25.22
C ARG A 387 -36.65 -17.28 -26.10
N THR A 388 -36.33 -16.55 -27.15
CA THR A 388 -37.32 -16.26 -28.21
C THR A 388 -36.70 -16.34 -29.60
N ALA A 389 -36.58 -17.57 -30.10
CA ALA A 389 -36.64 -17.86 -31.53
C ALA A 389 -37.08 -19.31 -31.74
N SER A 390 -38.39 -19.54 -31.78
CA SER A 390 -38.94 -20.73 -32.43
C SER A 390 -38.97 -20.47 -33.95
N PRO A 391 -38.37 -21.31 -34.79
CA PRO A 391 -38.59 -21.24 -36.22
C PRO A 391 -39.95 -21.90 -36.55
N LEU A 392 -40.75 -21.20 -37.35
CA LEU A 392 -41.73 -21.82 -38.25
C LEU A 392 -41.01 -22.32 -39.51
#